data_AF-A0A0S8AVD2-F1
#
_entry.id   AF-A0A0S8AVD2-F1
#
_cell.length_a   1.000
_cell.length_b   1.000
_cell.length_c   1.000
_cell.angle_alpha   90.00
_cell.angle_beta   90.00
_cell.angle_gamma   90.00
#
_symmetry.space_group_name_H-M   'P 1'
#
loop_
_entity.id
_entity.type
_entity.pdbx_description
1 polymer ?
#
loop_
_entity_poly.entity_id
_entity_poly.type
_entity_poly.pdbx_seq_one_letter_code
_entity_poly.pdbx_strand_id
1 'polypeptide(L)'
;MSEAFGKQSGGHTWSMKYEYHGETEENVAGCNVDACHAGAISTFDDLTAVQTTVSTLLDQIYLNLDAAGVVQDSAGLLWNTGTYSGVLASSMLNYQMMREDRSHGLHNPRYIRAVLTNTAEATTPAPVASR
;
A
#
# COMPACT_ATOMS: atom_id res chain seq x y z
N MET A 1 -19.31 6.85 7.96
CA MET A 1 -18.54 7.86 7.22
C MET A 1 -18.70 9.17 7.95
N SER A 2 -17.62 9.91 8.21
CA SER A 2 -17.69 11.25 8.81
C SER A 2 -18.51 12.18 7.92
N GLU A 3 -19.11 13.20 8.53
CA GLU A 3 -19.72 14.30 7.79
C GLU A 3 -18.67 14.96 6.87
N ALA A 4 -19.15 15.49 5.74
CA ALA A 4 -18.29 16.11 4.76
C ALA A 4 -17.79 17.46 5.27
N PHE A 5 -16.47 17.67 5.26
CA PHE A 5 -15.89 18.99 5.30
C PHE A 5 -15.81 19.54 3.87
N GLY A 6 -16.92 20.14 3.43
CA GLY A 6 -17.09 20.60 2.05
C GLY A 6 -16.81 19.49 1.05
N LYS A 7 -15.87 19.74 0.14
CA LYS A 7 -15.39 18.77 -0.87
C LYS A 7 -14.02 18.20 -0.56
N GLN A 8 -13.50 18.43 0.64
CA GLN A 8 -12.11 18.13 0.99
C GLN A 8 -11.96 16.78 1.70
N SER A 9 -12.83 16.46 2.65
CA SER A 9 -12.78 15.22 3.46
C SER A 9 -14.18 14.77 3.87
N GLY A 10 -14.36 13.46 4.08
CA GLY A 10 -15.64 12.86 4.48
C GLY A 10 -16.68 12.82 3.35
N GLY A 11 -17.91 12.38 3.66
CA GLY A 11 -19.00 12.27 2.69
C GLY A 11 -18.65 11.40 1.47
N HIS A 12 -18.69 11.99 0.26
CA HIS A 12 -18.36 11.31 -1.02
C HIS A 12 -16.86 11.36 -1.38
N THR A 13 -16.01 11.91 -0.52
CA THR A 13 -14.56 11.83 -0.69
C THR A 13 -14.00 10.75 0.23
N TRP A 14 -12.94 10.07 -0.23
CA TRP A 14 -12.20 9.09 0.57
C TRP A 14 -11.05 9.72 1.36
N SER A 15 -10.96 11.05 1.38
CA SER A 15 -9.89 11.74 2.09
C SER A 15 -10.17 11.79 3.59
N MET A 16 -9.17 11.42 4.38
CA MET A 16 -9.21 11.51 5.85
C MET A 16 -8.61 12.81 6.39
N LYS A 17 -8.10 13.69 5.51
CA LYS A 17 -7.51 14.98 5.88
C LYS A 17 -8.09 16.11 5.02
N TYR A 18 -8.12 17.33 5.53
CA TYR A 18 -8.56 18.53 4.80
C TYR A 18 -7.68 19.73 5.14
N GLU A 19 -7.70 20.75 4.29
CA GLU A 19 -7.01 22.02 4.54
C GLU A 19 -7.97 23.00 5.22
N TYR A 20 -7.48 23.65 6.28
CA TYR A 20 -8.18 24.66 7.03
C TYR A 20 -7.23 25.80 7.39
N HIS A 21 -7.42 26.96 6.75
CA HIS A 21 -6.62 28.18 7.00
C HIS A 21 -5.10 28.00 6.83
N GLY A 22 -4.67 27.21 5.85
CA GLY A 22 -3.27 26.92 5.53
C GLY A 22 -2.69 25.72 6.25
N GLU A 23 -3.44 25.12 7.18
CA GLU A 23 -3.01 23.95 7.95
C GLU A 23 -3.75 22.69 7.53
N THR A 24 -3.10 21.54 7.66
CA THR A 24 -3.74 20.24 7.41
C THR A 24 -4.39 19.75 8.69
N GLU A 25 -5.71 19.53 8.62
CA GLU A 25 -6.52 19.00 9.71
C GLU A 25 -6.92 17.54 9.42
N GLU A 26 -7.11 16.77 10.49
CA GLU A 26 -7.43 15.35 10.43
C GLU A 26 -8.90 15.08 10.78
N ASN A 27 -9.62 14.40 9.89
CA ASN A 27 -11.04 14.08 10.08
C ASN A 27 -11.22 12.84 10.96
N VAL A 28 -10.85 12.95 12.23
CA VAL A 28 -10.97 11.88 13.24
C VAL A 28 -12.40 11.65 13.72
N ALA A 29 -13.32 12.57 13.43
CA ALA A 29 -14.71 12.52 13.89
C ALA A 29 -15.43 11.22 13.47
N GLY A 30 -15.14 10.72 12.27
CA GLY A 30 -15.71 9.45 11.77
C GLY A 30 -15.21 8.21 12.51
N CYS A 31 -14.03 8.28 13.10
CA CYS A 31 -13.42 7.19 13.87
C CYS A 31 -13.88 7.23 15.33
N ASN A 32 -14.01 8.42 15.90
CA ASN A 32 -14.31 8.68 17.31
C ASN A 32 -15.80 8.58 17.68
N VAL A 33 -16.56 7.73 17.01
CA VAL A 33 -17.90 7.36 17.47
C VAL A 33 -17.78 6.37 18.65
N ASP A 34 -18.75 6.40 19.57
CA ASP A 34 -18.73 5.59 20.80
C ASP A 34 -18.52 4.09 20.55
N ALA A 35 -19.05 3.57 19.44
CA ALA A 35 -18.94 2.15 19.08
C ALA A 35 -17.56 1.72 18.53
N CYS A 36 -16.70 2.67 18.17
CA CYS A 36 -15.44 2.37 17.47
C CYS A 36 -14.23 2.75 18.34
N HIS A 37 -14.03 4.05 18.55
CA HIS A 37 -12.85 4.56 19.25
C HIS A 37 -13.19 5.49 20.42
N ALA A 38 -14.46 5.87 20.62
CA ALA A 38 -14.92 6.62 21.79
C ALA A 38 -14.04 7.84 22.16
N GLY A 39 -13.59 8.60 21.17
CA GLY A 39 -12.74 9.78 21.36
C GLY A 39 -11.25 9.51 21.57
N ALA A 40 -10.80 8.26 21.52
CA ALA A 40 -9.40 7.90 21.81
C ALA A 40 -8.40 8.31 20.72
N ILE A 41 -8.86 8.55 19.48
CA ILE A 41 -7.97 8.91 18.37
C ILE A 41 -7.87 10.43 18.26
N SER A 42 -6.69 11.00 18.52
CA SER A 42 -6.44 12.42 18.29
C SER A 42 -5.67 12.70 17.00
N THR A 43 -4.88 11.74 16.52
CA THR A 43 -4.10 11.86 15.28
C THR A 43 -4.02 10.52 14.52
N PHE A 44 -3.57 10.57 13.27
CA PHE A 44 -3.29 9.43 12.41
C PHE A 44 -1.79 9.09 12.33
N ASP A 45 -0.96 9.61 13.25
CA ASP A 45 0.50 9.44 13.20
C ASP A 45 0.91 7.96 13.25
N ASP A 46 0.18 7.15 14.01
CA ASP A 46 0.41 5.70 14.17
C ASP A 46 0.23 4.89 12.88
N LEU A 47 -0.35 5.48 11.82
CA LEU A 47 -0.56 4.81 10.54
C LEU A 47 0.72 4.71 9.70
N THR A 48 1.68 5.62 9.91
CA THR A 48 2.88 5.71 9.07
C THR A 48 3.72 4.43 9.08
N ALA A 49 3.83 3.73 10.21
CA ALA A 49 4.64 2.52 10.30
C ALA A 49 4.14 1.39 9.37
N VAL A 50 2.83 1.21 9.27
CA VAL A 50 2.22 0.23 8.35
C VAL A 50 2.48 0.63 6.91
N GLN A 51 2.24 1.89 6.58
CA GLN A 51 2.39 2.40 5.22
C GLN A 51 3.85 2.35 4.75
N THR A 52 4.81 2.71 5.60
CA THR A 52 6.24 2.58 5.33
C THR A 52 6.61 1.12 5.07
N THR A 53 6.18 0.20 5.93
CA THR A 53 6.47 -1.24 5.76
C THR A 53 5.94 -1.76 4.43
N VAL A 54 4.70 -1.41 4.07
CA VAL A 54 4.06 -1.86 2.82
C VAL A 54 4.77 -1.26 1.60
N SER A 55 5.07 0.04 1.62
CA SER A 55 5.78 0.70 0.52
C SER A 55 7.16 0.09 0.30
N THR A 56 7.94 -0.17 1.36
CA THR A 56 9.24 -0.83 1.25
C THR A 56 9.15 -2.22 0.62
N LEU A 57 8.16 -3.02 0.99
CA LEU A 57 7.97 -4.36 0.41
C LEU A 57 7.55 -4.27 -1.06
N LEU A 58 6.67 -3.34 -1.42
CA LEU A 58 6.26 -3.11 -2.81
C LEU A 58 7.46 -2.68 -3.66
N ASP A 59 8.29 -1.77 -3.18
CA ASP A 59 9.51 -1.32 -3.87
C ASP A 59 10.48 -2.49 -4.09
N GLN A 60 10.70 -3.32 -3.06
CA GLN A 60 11.54 -4.51 -3.18
C GLN A 60 11.01 -5.50 -4.22
N ILE A 61 9.70 -5.79 -4.20
CA ILE A 61 9.09 -6.69 -5.18
C ILE A 61 9.20 -6.12 -6.60
N TYR A 62 8.97 -4.82 -6.78
CA TYR A 62 9.14 -4.16 -8.07
C TYR A 62 10.56 -4.35 -8.60
N LEU A 63 11.58 -4.05 -7.79
CA LEU A 63 12.99 -4.19 -8.20
C LEU A 63 13.34 -5.63 -8.56
N ASN A 64 12.83 -6.61 -7.79
CA ASN A 64 13.05 -8.02 -8.08
C ASN A 64 12.41 -8.45 -9.41
N LEU A 65 11.17 -8.02 -9.67
CA LEU A 65 10.43 -8.35 -10.89
C LEU A 65 11.01 -7.64 -12.12
N ASP A 66 11.46 -6.40 -11.98
CA ASP A 66 12.16 -5.63 -13.02
C ASP A 66 13.50 -6.31 -13.37
N ALA A 67 14.30 -6.67 -12.37
CA ALA A 67 15.55 -7.42 -12.57
C ALA A 67 15.33 -8.79 -13.23
N ALA A 68 14.18 -9.43 -13.00
CA ALA A 68 13.77 -10.66 -13.66
C ALA A 68 13.19 -10.45 -15.08
N GLY A 69 13.09 -9.21 -15.56
CA GLY A 69 12.55 -8.86 -16.88
C GLY A 69 11.03 -9.05 -17.00
N VAL A 70 10.30 -9.09 -15.88
CA VAL A 70 8.84 -9.23 -15.86
C VAL A 70 8.15 -7.91 -16.17
N VAL A 71 8.70 -6.80 -15.67
CA VAL A 71 8.10 -5.46 -15.76
C VAL A 71 8.50 -4.77 -17.07
N GLN A 72 7.53 -4.18 -17.77
CA GLN A 72 7.75 -3.46 -19.03
C GLN A 72 7.99 -1.95 -18.82
N ASP A 73 7.39 -1.36 -17.80
CA ASP A 73 7.36 0.08 -17.59
C ASP A 73 7.82 0.47 -16.19
N SER A 74 8.36 1.69 -16.06
CA SER A 74 8.79 2.21 -14.76
C SER A 74 7.63 2.41 -13.77
N ALA A 75 6.39 2.41 -14.25
CA ALA A 75 5.21 2.45 -13.40
C ALA A 75 4.81 1.06 -12.85
N GLY A 76 5.46 -0.03 -13.26
CA GLY A 76 5.19 -1.38 -12.76
C GLY A 76 3.77 -1.90 -13.06
N LEU A 77 3.10 -1.36 -14.09
CA LEU A 77 1.74 -1.75 -14.45
C LEU A 77 1.74 -2.78 -15.57
N LEU A 78 2.73 -2.71 -16.44
CA LEU A 78 2.78 -3.49 -17.67
C LEU A 78 3.76 -4.64 -17.55
N TRP A 79 3.41 -5.75 -18.21
CA TRP A 79 4.20 -6.96 -18.25
C TRP A 79 4.94 -7.02 -19.57
N ASN A 80 6.21 -7.42 -19.55
CA ASN A 80 6.86 -7.86 -20.78
C ASN A 80 6.17 -9.13 -21.30
N THR A 81 6.16 -9.31 -22.61
CA THR A 81 5.66 -10.55 -23.20
C THR A 81 6.69 -11.66 -22.99
N GLY A 82 6.25 -12.83 -22.52
CA GLY A 82 7.17 -13.93 -22.24
C GLY A 82 6.51 -15.13 -21.56
N THR A 83 7.35 -16.11 -21.23
CA THR A 83 6.96 -17.24 -20.36
C THR A 83 7.64 -17.05 -19.02
N TYR A 84 6.83 -16.99 -17.96
CA TYR A 84 7.30 -16.80 -16.59
C TYR A 84 7.03 -18.05 -15.76
N SER A 85 7.82 -18.25 -14.72
CA SER A 85 7.47 -19.24 -13.70
C SER A 85 6.16 -18.83 -13.01
N GLY A 86 5.43 -19.80 -12.47
CA GLY A 86 4.23 -19.51 -11.68
C GLY A 86 4.50 -18.57 -10.49
N VAL A 87 5.73 -18.62 -9.95
CA VAL A 87 6.18 -17.73 -8.87
C VAL A 87 6.29 -16.28 -9.36
N LEU A 88 6.96 -16.03 -10.49
CA LEU A 88 7.10 -14.66 -11.02
C LEU A 88 5.74 -14.09 -11.44
N ALA A 89 4.90 -14.90 -12.08
CA ALA A 89 3.56 -14.47 -12.48
C ALA A 89 2.66 -14.14 -11.27
N SER A 90 2.60 -15.02 -10.27
CA SER A 90 1.82 -14.75 -9.06
C SER A 90 2.34 -13.54 -8.27
N SER A 91 3.66 -13.33 -8.26
CA SER A 91 4.27 -12.21 -7.55
C SER A 91 3.94 -10.86 -8.20
N MET A 92 3.92 -10.79 -9.53
CA MET A 92 3.49 -9.57 -10.24
C MET A 92 2.00 -9.29 -10.03
N LEU A 93 1.15 -10.32 -9.98
CA LEU A 93 -0.27 -10.14 -9.63
C LEU A 93 -0.45 -9.63 -8.20
N ASN A 94 0.27 -10.20 -7.23
CA ASN A 94 0.24 -9.72 -5.84
C ASN A 94 0.71 -8.26 -5.75
N TYR A 95 1.82 -7.92 -6.41
CA TYR A 95 2.35 -6.55 -6.45
C TYR A 95 1.30 -5.56 -6.98
N GLN A 96 0.71 -5.84 -8.15
CA GLN A 96 -0.30 -4.96 -8.74
C GLN A 96 -1.54 -4.83 -7.85
N MET A 97 -2.08 -5.95 -7.36
CA MET A 97 -3.30 -5.94 -6.54
C MET A 97 -3.10 -5.10 -5.27
N MET A 98 -1.97 -5.29 -4.58
CA MET A 98 -1.71 -4.58 -3.31
C MET A 98 -1.36 -3.11 -3.53
N ARG A 99 -0.69 -2.77 -4.64
CA ARG A 99 -0.40 -1.37 -4.96
C ARG A 99 -1.66 -0.60 -5.37
N GLU A 100 -2.53 -1.22 -6.17
CA GLU A 100 -3.77 -0.58 -6.65
C GLU A 100 -4.89 -0.50 -5.62
N ASP A 101 -4.76 -1.18 -4.47
CA ASP A 101 -5.62 -0.94 -3.30
C ASP A 101 -5.44 0.48 -2.73
N ARG A 102 -4.29 1.13 -2.97
CA ARG A 102 -3.96 2.52 -2.58
C ARG A 102 -4.10 2.86 -1.09
N SER A 103 -4.47 1.92 -0.24
CA SER A 103 -4.58 2.15 1.21
C SER A 103 -3.22 2.14 1.93
N HIS A 104 -2.16 1.72 1.23
CA HIS A 104 -0.85 1.42 1.82
C HIS A 104 -0.97 0.45 3.02
N GLY A 105 -1.92 -0.47 2.94
CA GLY A 105 -2.13 -1.55 3.90
C GLY A 105 -3.10 -1.25 5.04
N LEU A 106 -3.68 -0.06 5.10
CA LEU A 106 -4.60 0.32 6.16
C LEU A 106 -5.92 -0.47 6.15
N HIS A 107 -6.34 -0.98 4.99
CA HIS A 107 -7.55 -1.82 4.90
C HIS A 107 -7.39 -3.17 5.62
N ASN A 108 -6.19 -3.76 5.60
CA ASN A 108 -5.90 -5.02 6.30
C ASN A 108 -4.39 -5.21 6.55
N PRO A 109 -3.84 -4.58 7.61
CA PRO A 109 -2.40 -4.53 7.85
C PRO A 109 -1.74 -5.90 8.04
N ARG A 110 -2.44 -6.84 8.69
CA ARG A 110 -1.91 -8.19 8.91
C ARG A 110 -1.81 -8.98 7.61
N TYR A 111 -2.87 -8.93 6.79
CA TYR A 111 -2.92 -9.69 5.55
C TYR A 111 -1.90 -9.18 4.54
N ILE A 112 -1.86 -7.86 4.30
CA ILE A 112 -0.96 -7.29 3.29
C ILE A 112 0.51 -7.54 3.63
N ARG A 113 0.89 -7.40 4.91
CA ARG A 113 2.25 -7.69 5.35
C ARG A 113 2.62 -9.14 5.08
N ALA A 114 1.76 -10.09 5.43
CA ALA A 114 2.04 -11.50 5.20
C ALA A 114 2.19 -11.83 3.70
N VAL A 115 1.29 -11.32 2.85
CA VAL A 115 1.37 -11.56 1.40
C VAL A 115 2.61 -10.93 0.79
N LEU A 116 2.90 -9.67 1.11
CA LEU A 116 4.03 -8.95 0.53
C LEU A 116 5.38 -9.46 1.04
N THR A 117 5.50 -9.84 2.31
CA THR A 117 6.73 -10.49 2.81
C THR A 117 7.00 -11.79 2.06
N ASN A 118 6.01 -12.68 1.96
CA ASN A 118 6.16 -13.94 1.24
C ASN A 118 6.47 -13.71 -0.25
N THR A 119 5.88 -12.69 -0.86
CA THR A 119 6.11 -12.34 -2.27
C THR A 119 7.52 -11.78 -2.49
N ALA A 120 8.01 -10.92 -1.58
CA ALA A 120 9.36 -10.37 -1.63
C ALA A 120 10.42 -11.48 -1.48
N GLU A 121 10.20 -12.42 -0.55
CA GLU A 121 11.06 -13.58 -0.37
C GLU A 121 11.07 -14.49 -1.61
N ALA A 122 9.89 -14.80 -2.17
CA ALA A 122 9.76 -15.67 -3.34
C ALA A 122 10.34 -15.08 -4.63
N THR A 123 10.49 -13.75 -4.71
CA THR A 123 11.04 -13.05 -5.87
C THR A 123 12.51 -12.67 -5.72
N THR A 124 13.10 -12.87 -4.54
CA THR A 124 14.50 -12.52 -4.31
C THR A 124 15.41 -13.37 -5.21
N PRO A 125 16.24 -12.76 -6.08
CA PRO A 125 17.14 -13.52 -6.95
C PRO A 125 18.12 -14.36 -6.13
N ALA A 126 18.47 -15.54 -6.62
CA ALA A 126 19.53 -16.34 -6.01
C ALA A 126 20.85 -15.52 -5.98
N PRO A 127 21.65 -15.59 -4.90
CA PRO A 127 22.92 -14.90 -4.85
C PRO A 127 23.77 -15.29 -6.06
N VAL A 128 24.25 -14.30 -6.81
CA VAL A 128 25.14 -14.53 -7.93
C VAL A 128 26.43 -15.12 -7.36
N ALA A 129 26.68 -16.40 -7.61
CA ALA A 129 27.96 -17.01 -7.23
C ALA A 129 29.08 -16.23 -7.91
N SER A 130 29.94 -15.59 -7.12
CA SER A 130 31.14 -14.91 -7.63
C SER A 130 31.97 -15.94 -8.38
N ARG A 131 32.15 -15.73 -9.69
CA ARG A 131 33.10 -16.49 -10.50
C ARG A 131 34.51 -16.05 -10.21
#